data_AF-A0A6B1HD25-F1
#
_entry.id   AF-A0A6B1HD25-F1
#
_cell.length_a   1.000
_cell.length_b   1.000
_cell.length_c   1.000
_cell.angle_alpha   90.00
_cell.angle_beta   90.00
_cell.angle_gamma   90.00
#
_symmetry.space_group_name_H-M   'P 1'
#
loop_
_entity.id
_entity.type
_entity.pdbx_description
1 polymer ?
#
loop_
_entity_poly.entity_id
_entity_poly.type
_entity_poly.pdbx_seq_one_letter_code
_entity_poly.pdbx_strand_id
1 'polypeptide(L)'
;MSAPDPNGFGGRVRVSSGREWEERPLTHGYTENMRSIGLADMCVGIRTDREHRCNGRLAQHVLEVMAAFGRSSAEGRHIAVESRPERPVPLPAGLAQGELD
;
A
#
# COMPACT_ATOMS: atom_id res chain seq x y z
N MET A 1 6.93 13.54 -8.66
CA MET A 1 5.68 12.75 -8.71
C MET A 1 4.62 13.51 -7.91
N SER A 2 3.37 13.50 -8.37
CA SER A 2 2.21 14.07 -7.68
C SER A 2 1.15 12.96 -7.57
N ALA A 3 0.70 12.73 -6.34
CA ALA A 3 -0.38 11.80 -6.02
C ALA A 3 -1.65 12.60 -5.65
N PRO A 4 -2.85 12.06 -5.92
CA PRO A 4 -4.12 12.66 -5.51
C PRO A 4 -4.34 12.55 -3.99
N ASP A 5 -5.42 13.15 -3.49
CA ASP A 5 -5.85 12.98 -2.09
C ASP A 5 -5.98 11.48 -1.77
N PRO A 6 -5.22 10.95 -0.79
CA PRO A 6 -5.25 9.53 -0.45
C PRO A 6 -6.61 9.06 0.07
N ASN A 7 -7.51 9.97 0.50
CA ASN A 7 -8.87 9.62 0.90
C ASN A 7 -9.85 9.48 -0.29
N GLY A 8 -9.43 9.87 -1.50
CA GLY A 8 -10.26 9.85 -2.71
C GLY A 8 -10.19 8.54 -3.52
N PHE A 9 -9.28 7.61 -3.21
CA PHE A 9 -9.06 6.29 -3.85
C PHE A 9 -8.68 6.29 -5.34
N GLY A 10 -9.09 7.30 -6.10
CA GLY A 10 -8.70 7.54 -7.48
C GLY A 10 -8.02 8.90 -7.64
N GLY A 11 -8.18 9.49 -8.82
CA GLY A 11 -7.61 10.78 -9.17
C GLY A 11 -6.33 10.70 -9.99
N ARG A 12 -5.86 11.87 -10.43
CA ARG A 12 -4.78 11.98 -11.42
C ARG A 12 -3.42 11.75 -10.77
N VAL A 13 -2.72 10.71 -11.20
CA VAL A 13 -1.30 10.52 -10.90
C VAL A 13 -0.48 11.23 -11.96
N ARG A 14 0.48 12.07 -11.54
CA ARG A 14 1.36 12.78 -12.47
C ARG A 14 2.83 12.53 -12.15
N VAL A 15 3.63 12.32 -13.18
CA VAL A 15 5.08 12.14 -13.08
C VAL A 15 5.76 13.24 -13.87
N SER A 16 6.89 13.74 -13.38
CA SER A 16 7.70 14.72 -14.07
C SER A 16 9.17 14.33 -13.99
N SER A 17 9.87 14.52 -15.09
CA SER A 17 11.34 14.42 -15.19
C SER A 17 12.03 15.80 -15.15
N GLY A 18 11.28 16.87 -14.86
CA GLY A 18 11.86 18.18 -14.52
C GLY A 18 11.13 19.40 -15.09
N ARG A 19 10.49 19.30 -16.26
CA ARG A 19 9.86 20.47 -16.91
C ARG A 19 8.36 20.31 -17.18
N GLU A 20 7.92 19.11 -17.54
CA GLU A 20 6.52 18.84 -17.86
C GLU A 20 5.96 17.76 -16.94
N TRP A 21 4.66 17.86 -16.64
CA TRP A 21 3.92 16.87 -15.89
C TRP A 21 3.14 16.00 -16.86
N GLU A 22 3.42 14.70 -16.84
CA GLU A 22 2.68 13.71 -17.60
C GLU A 22 1.70 12.98 -16.68
N GLU A 23 0.43 12.94 -17.07
CA GLU A 23 -0.56 12.10 -16.40
C GLU A 23 -0.31 10.63 -16.71
N ARG A 24 -0.42 9.77 -15.69
CA ARG A 24 -0.31 8.33 -15.82
C ARG A 24 -1.66 7.69 -15.54
N PRO A 25 -2.14 6.77 -16.40
CA PRO A 25 -3.40 6.09 -16.18
C PRO A 25 -3.30 5.20 -14.93
N LEU A 26 -4.41 5.08 -14.22
CA LEU A 26 -4.55 4.11 -13.13
C LEU A 26 -4.65 2.70 -13.73
N THR A 27 -3.87 1.76 -13.20
CA THR A 27 -3.76 0.39 -13.73
C THR A 27 -4.67 -0.61 -13.00
N HIS A 28 -5.24 -0.23 -11.86
CA HIS A 28 -6.15 -1.05 -11.05
C HIS A 28 -7.57 -0.46 -11.07
N GLY A 29 -8.58 -1.32 -11.20
CA GLY A 29 -9.99 -0.91 -11.37
C GLY A 29 -10.69 -0.45 -10.09
N TYR A 30 -10.08 -0.66 -8.92
CA TYR A 30 -10.64 -0.29 -7.62
C TYR A 30 -10.32 1.17 -7.25
N THR A 31 -10.87 2.12 -8.01
CA THR A 31 -10.56 3.57 -7.90
C THR A 31 -11.55 4.37 -7.04
N GLU A 32 -12.53 3.69 -6.43
CA GLU A 32 -13.56 4.27 -5.58
C GLU A 32 -13.36 3.84 -4.12
N ASN A 33 -14.26 4.21 -3.22
CA ASN A 33 -14.24 3.79 -1.82
C ASN A 33 -14.35 2.25 -1.68
N MET A 34 -13.20 1.60 -1.65
CA MET A 34 -13.04 0.14 -1.54
C MET A 34 -12.43 -0.25 -0.20
N ARG A 35 -12.78 0.48 0.86
CA ARG A 35 -12.43 0.09 2.23
C ARG A 35 -12.89 -1.35 2.46
N SER A 36 -12.05 -2.12 3.14
CA SER A 36 -12.20 -3.57 3.35
C SER A 36 -11.80 -4.48 2.18
N ILE A 37 -11.33 -3.97 1.03
CA ILE A 37 -10.75 -4.83 -0.02
C ILE A 37 -9.59 -5.69 0.49
N GLY A 38 -8.76 -5.16 1.40
CA GLY A 38 -7.68 -5.93 2.02
C GLY A 38 -8.18 -7.09 2.90
N LEU A 39 -9.38 -6.98 3.49
CA LEU A 39 -10.01 -8.09 4.22
C LEU A 39 -10.55 -9.13 3.24
N ALA A 40 -11.17 -8.70 2.14
CA ALA A 40 -11.62 -9.61 1.10
C ALA A 40 -10.44 -10.38 0.46
N ASP A 41 -9.33 -9.70 0.17
CA ASP A 41 -8.06 -10.30 -0.30
C ASP A 41 -7.54 -11.34 0.69
N MET A 42 -7.56 -11.01 1.99
CA MET A 42 -7.17 -11.94 3.04
C MET A 42 -8.05 -13.19 3.05
N CYS A 43 -9.38 -13.04 2.94
CA CYS A 43 -10.30 -14.18 2.86
C CYS A 43 -10.02 -15.08 1.65
N VAL A 44 -9.67 -14.49 0.50
CA VAL A 44 -9.25 -15.27 -0.69
C VAL A 44 -7.95 -16.00 -0.41
N GLY A 45 -6.92 -15.31 0.12
CA GLY A 45 -5.65 -15.93 0.47
C GLY A 45 -5.77 -17.10 1.45
N ILE A 46 -6.64 -16.97 2.47
CA ILE A 46 -6.95 -18.08 3.41
C ILE A 46 -7.54 -19.28 2.66
N ARG A 47 -8.45 -19.04 1.70
CA ARG A 47 -9.10 -20.11 0.93
C ARG A 47 -8.17 -20.78 -0.07
N THR A 48 -7.16 -20.07 -0.57
CA THR A 48 -6.24 -20.53 -1.62
C THR A 48 -4.84 -20.88 -1.11
N ASP A 49 -4.60 -20.79 0.21
CA ASP A 49 -3.30 -20.97 0.85
C ASP A 49 -2.21 -20.03 0.30
N ARG A 50 -2.61 -18.85 -0.16
CA ARG A 50 -1.70 -17.77 -0.58
C ARG A 50 -1.40 -16.86 0.60
N GLU A 51 -0.13 -16.48 0.77
CA GLU A 51 0.24 -15.49 1.79
C GLU A 51 -0.55 -14.18 1.60
N HIS A 52 -1.14 -13.70 2.69
CA HIS A 52 -1.98 -12.51 2.67
C HIS A 52 -1.12 -11.27 2.39
N ARG A 53 -1.61 -10.35 1.56
CA ARG A 53 -0.89 -9.09 1.29
C ARG A 53 -0.81 -8.22 2.55
N CYS A 54 -1.90 -8.21 3.32
CA CYS A 54 -1.98 -7.57 4.64
C CYS A 54 -1.63 -8.56 5.78
N ASN A 55 -0.48 -9.24 5.70
CA ASN A 55 -0.06 -10.19 6.73
C ASN A 55 0.49 -9.51 8.01
N GLY A 56 0.60 -10.31 9.08
CA GLY A 56 1.07 -9.83 10.38
C GLY A 56 2.53 -9.37 10.41
N ARG A 57 3.40 -9.89 9.54
CA ARG A 57 4.81 -9.47 9.46
C ARG A 57 4.91 -8.04 8.93
N LEU A 58 4.16 -7.71 7.89
CA LEU A 58 4.08 -6.35 7.37
C LEU A 58 3.42 -5.40 8.39
N ALA A 59 2.35 -5.83 9.06
CA ALA A 59 1.69 -5.04 10.09
C ALA A 59 2.64 -4.69 11.26
N GLN A 60 3.41 -5.67 11.73
CA GLN A 60 4.42 -5.46 12.77
C GLN A 60 5.53 -4.50 12.32
N HIS A 61 5.98 -4.59 11.07
CA HIS A 61 6.97 -3.66 10.51
C HIS A 61 6.45 -2.23 10.48
N VAL A 62 5.21 -2.02 10.02
CA VAL A 62 4.57 -0.69 10.02
C VAL A 62 4.47 -0.13 11.45
N LEU A 63 4.07 -0.96 12.41
CA LEU A 63 4.02 -0.56 13.82
C LEU A 63 5.39 -0.13 14.36
N GLU A 64 6.45 -0.87 14.01
CA GLU A 64 7.82 -0.51 14.39
C GLU A 64 8.23 0.85 13.81
N VAL A 65 7.95 1.09 12.52
CA VAL A 65 8.21 2.37 11.86
C VAL A 65 7.47 3.51 12.56
N MET A 66 6.17 3.33 12.87
CA MET A 66 5.37 4.32 13.57
C MET A 66 5.94 4.64 14.97
N ALA A 67 6.33 3.60 15.72
CA ALA A 67 6.95 3.77 17.03
C ALA A 67 8.33 4.45 16.94
N ALA A 68 9.12 4.11 15.91
CA ALA A 68 10.44 4.70 15.66
C ALA A 68 10.36 6.20 15.40
N PHE A 69 9.33 6.70 14.71
CA PHE A 69 9.12 8.14 14.53
C PHE A 69 8.92 8.86 15.87
N GLY A 70 8.06 8.34 16.74
CA GLY A 70 7.82 8.92 18.06
C GLY A 70 9.09 8.97 18.90
N ARG A 71 9.85 7.87 18.93
CA ARG A 71 11.15 7.79 19.62
C ARG A 71 12.19 8.74 19.03
N SER A 72 12.28 8.83 17.70
CA SER A 72 13.22 9.72 17.02
C SER A 72 12.97 11.18 17.38
N SER A 73 11.70 11.59 17.42
CA SER A 73 11.30 12.93 17.85
C SER A 73 11.65 13.21 19.31
N ALA A 74 11.46 12.23 20.21
CA ALA A 74 11.74 12.39 21.63
C ALA A 74 13.24 12.41 21.95
N GLU A 75 14.02 11.57 21.25
CA GLU A 75 15.45 11.39 21.52
C GLU A 75 16.35 12.31 20.66
N GLY A 76 15.79 13.01 19.67
CA GLY A 76 16.55 13.91 18.79
C GLY A 76 17.58 13.18 17.90
N ARG A 77 17.36 11.89 17.63
CA ARG A 77 18.28 11.05 16.83
C ARG A 77 17.54 10.10 15.92
N HIS A 78 18.25 9.55 14.93
CA HIS A 78 17.71 8.48 14.09
C HIS A 78 17.54 7.18 14.89
N ILE A 79 16.39 6.52 14.68
CA ILE A 79 16.09 5.18 15.20
C ILE A 79 16.16 4.21 14.02
N ALA A 80 17.01 3.19 14.13
CA ALA A 80 17.09 2.15 13.12
C ALA A 80 15.85 1.24 13.24
N VAL A 81 15.24 0.93 12.09
CA VAL A 81 14.19 -0.09 11.98
C VAL A 81 14.88 -1.41 11.64
N GLU A 82 14.56 -2.46 12.38
CA GLU A 82 15.19 -3.78 12.32
C GLU A 82 14.36 -4.78 11.51
N SER A 83 13.03 -4.74 11.58
CA SER A 83 12.21 -5.69 10.84
C SER A 83 12.39 -5.59 9.32
N ARG A 84 12.39 -6.75 8.65
CA ARG A 84 12.58 -6.90 7.20
C ARG A 84 11.55 -7.92 6.66
N PRO A 85 10.25 -7.60 6.65
CA PRO A 85 9.26 -8.51 6.08
C PRO A 85 9.50 -8.68 4.57
N GLU A 86 9.11 -9.83 4.04
CA GLU A 86 9.04 -10.01 2.59
C GLU A 86 8.06 -9.00 1.99
N ARG A 87 8.39 -8.46 0.82
CA ARG A 87 7.52 -7.53 0.12
C ARG A 87 6.35 -8.30 -0.47
N PRO A 88 5.09 -8.01 -0.11
CA PRO A 88 3.96 -8.70 -0.69
C PRO A 88 3.86 -8.47 -2.20
N VAL A 89 3.33 -9.47 -2.90
CA VAL A 89 2.99 -9.37 -4.33
C VAL A 89 1.93 -8.25 -4.49
N PRO A 90 2.07 -7.35 -5.47
CA PRO A 90 1.06 -6.33 -5.74
C PRO A 90 -0.29 -6.97 -6.11
N LEU A 91 -1.37 -6.19 -5.99
CA LEU A 91 -2.65 -6.59 -6.55
C LEU A 91 -2.51 -6.70 -8.08
N PRO A 92 -3.07 -7.72 -8.75
CA PRO A 92 -3.03 -7.83 -10.21
C PRO A 92 -3.76 -6.66 -10.88
N ALA A 93 -3.24 -6.24 -12.03
CA ALA A 93 -3.97 -5.34 -12.92
C ALA A 93 -5.02 -6.12 -13.73
N GLY A 94 -6.08 -5.44 -14.18
CA GLY A 94 -7.08 -6.02 -15.08
C GLY A 94 -8.12 -6.94 -14.45
N LEU A 95 -8.20 -7.02 -13.11
CA LEU A 95 -9.26 -7.74 -12.41
C LEU A 95 -10.64 -7.13 -12.72
N ALA A 96 -11.65 -7.98 -12.91
CA ALA A 96 -13.04 -7.53 -12.96
C ALA A 96 -13.50 -7.01 -11.59
N GLN A 97 -14.56 -6.19 -11.58
CA GLN A 97 -15.11 -5.69 -10.32
C GLN A 97 -15.60 -6.87 -9.44
N GLY A 98 -15.06 -6.97 -8.23
CA GLY A 98 -15.36 -8.04 -7.28
C GLY A 98 -14.44 -9.26 -7.39
N GLU A 99 -13.53 -9.28 -8.36
CA GLU A 99 -12.53 -10.33 -8.51
C GLU A 99 -11.28 -10.04 -7.68
N LEU A 100 -10.73 -11.10 -7.09
CA LEU A 100 -9.52 -11.14 -6.26
C LEU A 100 -8.80 -12.48 -6.49
N ASP A 101 -7.47 -12.51 -6.37
CA ASP A 101 -6.59 -13.67 -6.64
C ASP A 101 -6.10 -14.41 -5.40
#